data_AF-A0A950Q826-F1
#
_entry.id   AF-A0A950Q826-F1
#
_cell.length_a   1.000
_cell.length_b   1.000
_cell.length_c   1.000
_cell.angle_alpha   90.00
_cell.angle_beta   90.00
_cell.angle_gamma   90.00
#
_symmetry.space_group_name_H-M   'P 1'
#
loop_
_entity.id
_entity.type
_entity.pdbx_description
1 polymer ?
#
loop_
_entity_poly.entity_id
_entity_poly.type
_entity_poly.pdbx_seq_one_letter_code
_entity_poly.pdbx_strand_id
1 'polypeptide(L)'
;TMASAEFDDASEEKRPTVQVGDPFTEKLLLEACLELMATDAIIAIQDMGAAGLTSSSAEMGDKGGSGIELDLDKVPQREANMTAYEMMLSESQERMLAVLKPGREAEAARIFKKWELDFAVIGITTDTKRLVVKHKGKVEADMPITALSDEAPKYQRPFAEVAPAMGTPVVAKKPLMDSLKQIMGAPDMCSRRWVWEQYDQTVMADTVQQPGGDAAVVRVHGTKKGLAITTDVTPRYCFADPFEGAKQAVAEAWRNITAVGAKPLAVTDNLNFGNPQKPQIMWQIVRGIDGIGEACRALDFPVIGGNCSLYNETNGEGILPTPAIGGVGLMKDVSRMATVAFKRAGDAILLIGETKGHLGQSIYLREIEGQETGAAPPVHLPSERRNGDFVRKLIEDGRVMTVHDVSDGGLLITLAEMALAGDVGVEVGVAGTTVEAVPFFFGEDQARYVIAAAPEVIDKIEGELRTANIVHAIIGKTVAAKVVRVTTEGEMPLSELRAVHEGWFPRYMRGEEIPQTN
;
A
#
# COMPACT_ATOMS: atom_id res chain seq x y z
N THR A 1 10.91 16.79 18.48
CA THR A 1 9.54 16.24 18.64
C THR A 1 9.64 14.73 18.72
N MET A 2 8.68 14.04 19.35
CA MET A 2 8.71 12.57 19.49
C MET A 2 8.74 11.83 18.14
N ALA A 3 8.01 12.32 17.14
CA ALA A 3 7.97 11.74 15.79
C ALA A 3 9.29 11.83 14.99
N SER A 4 10.33 12.48 15.54
CA SER A 4 11.66 12.58 14.90
C SER A 4 12.77 12.15 15.86
N ALA A 5 12.43 11.36 16.88
CA ALA A 5 13.36 10.80 17.85
C ALA A 5 13.35 9.28 17.74
N GLU A 6 14.52 8.67 17.97
CA GLU A 6 14.63 7.22 18.15
C GLU A 6 13.95 6.80 19.46
N PHE A 7 13.38 5.59 19.49
CA PHE A 7 12.82 5.03 20.72
C PHE A 7 13.91 4.33 21.54
N ASP A 8 13.96 4.66 22.83
CA ASP A 8 14.84 4.06 23.84
C ASP A 8 14.04 3.65 25.09
N ASP A 9 14.67 2.91 26.01
CA ASP A 9 14.04 2.46 27.26
C ASP A 9 13.53 3.62 28.15
N ALA A 10 14.03 4.84 27.95
CA ALA A 10 13.59 6.06 28.65
C ALA A 10 12.41 6.77 27.94
N SER A 11 11.99 6.29 26.77
CA SER A 11 10.90 6.89 25.99
C SER A 11 9.52 6.59 26.59
N GLU A 12 9.40 5.64 27.51
CA GLU A 12 8.17 5.42 28.29
C GLU A 12 7.81 6.65 29.15
N GLU A 13 8.80 7.42 29.61
CA GLU A 13 8.60 8.64 30.41
C GLU A 13 8.14 9.84 29.55
N LYS A 14 8.28 9.75 28.22
CA LYS A 14 7.88 10.79 27.26
C LYS A 14 6.48 10.58 26.68
N ARG A 15 5.58 9.91 27.39
CA ARG A 15 4.15 9.89 27.02
C ARG A 15 3.48 11.21 27.42
N PRO A 16 3.26 12.14 26.46
CA PRO A 16 2.00 12.87 26.50
C PRO A 16 1.29 12.94 25.14
N THR A 17 -0.01 13.25 25.24
CA THR A 17 -1.05 13.40 24.19
C THR A 17 -1.44 12.13 23.46
N VAL A 18 -2.30 11.33 24.08
CA VAL A 18 -3.18 10.42 23.34
C VAL A 18 -3.98 11.29 22.36
N GLN A 19 -3.70 11.18 21.07
CA GLN A 19 -4.58 11.72 20.04
C GLN A 19 -5.88 10.91 20.10
N VAL A 20 -6.94 11.55 20.56
CA VAL A 20 -8.28 10.98 20.56
C VAL A 20 -9.00 11.58 19.37
N GLY A 21 -9.15 10.80 18.30
CA GLY A 21 -9.97 11.19 17.16
C GLY A 21 -11.46 11.11 17.51
N ASP A 22 -12.25 11.99 16.93
CA ASP A 22 -13.70 11.99 16.98
C ASP A 22 -14.28 11.78 15.56
N PRO A 23 -14.50 10.53 15.13
CA PRO A 23 -14.97 10.24 13.78
C PRO A 23 -16.37 10.80 13.49
N PHE A 24 -17.17 11.11 14.52
CA PHE A 24 -18.48 11.73 14.33
C PHE A 24 -18.33 13.19 13.93
N THR A 25 -17.50 13.94 14.65
CA THR A 25 -17.17 15.32 14.30
C THR A 25 -16.43 15.39 12.96
N GLU A 26 -15.52 14.45 12.68
CA GLU A 26 -14.85 14.35 11.39
C GLU A 26 -15.85 14.17 10.24
N LYS A 27 -16.88 13.32 10.41
CA LYS A 27 -17.91 13.13 9.39
C LYS A 27 -18.71 14.40 9.13
N LEU A 28 -19.09 15.14 10.17
CA LEU A 28 -19.77 16.43 10.03
C LEU A 28 -18.88 17.44 9.32
N LEU A 29 -17.59 17.48 9.68
CA LEU A 29 -16.58 18.36 9.11
C LEU A 29 -16.37 18.09 7.62
N LEU A 30 -16.29 16.81 7.23
CA LEU A 30 -16.23 16.39 5.83
C LEU A 30 -17.41 16.94 5.03
N GLU A 31 -18.65 16.72 5.51
CA GLU A 31 -19.85 17.16 4.81
C GLU A 31 -19.94 18.69 4.71
N ALA A 32 -19.58 19.40 5.79
CA ALA A 32 -19.53 20.86 5.79
C ALA A 32 -18.49 21.40 4.79
N CYS A 33 -17.31 20.79 4.74
CA CYS A 33 -16.25 21.14 3.78
C CYS A 33 -16.69 20.88 2.33
N LEU A 34 -17.32 19.73 2.04
CA LEU A 34 -17.85 19.42 0.72
C LEU A 34 -18.96 20.39 0.30
N GLU A 35 -19.87 20.74 1.20
CA GLU A 35 -20.91 21.74 0.94
C GLU A 35 -20.29 23.13 0.68
N LEU A 36 -19.27 23.52 1.45
CA LEU A 36 -18.56 24.78 1.26
C LEU A 36 -17.80 24.81 -0.08
N MET A 37 -17.12 23.72 -0.45
CA MET A 37 -16.39 23.57 -1.73
C MET A 37 -17.32 23.59 -2.94
N ALA A 38 -18.59 23.20 -2.77
CA ALA A 38 -19.61 23.33 -3.83
C ALA A 38 -20.06 24.78 -4.06
N THR A 39 -19.70 25.71 -3.16
CA THR A 39 -19.93 27.16 -3.33
C THR A 39 -18.71 27.85 -3.95
N ASP A 40 -18.82 29.16 -4.19
CA ASP A 40 -17.71 30.01 -4.63
C ASP A 40 -17.06 30.78 -3.45
N ALA A 41 -17.26 30.34 -2.20
CA ALA A 41 -16.81 31.06 -1.00
C ALA A 41 -15.33 30.86 -0.65
N ILE A 42 -14.71 29.74 -1.05
CA ILE A 42 -13.36 29.35 -0.63
C ILE A 42 -12.32 29.83 -1.65
N ILE A 43 -11.16 30.29 -1.15
CA ILE A 43 -9.93 30.50 -1.93
C ILE A 43 -8.97 29.33 -1.71
N ALA A 44 -8.74 28.96 -0.45
CA ALA A 44 -7.89 27.85 -0.06
C ALA A 44 -8.43 27.17 1.21
N ILE A 45 -8.12 25.90 1.38
CA ILE A 45 -8.45 25.12 2.57
C ILE A 45 -7.34 24.11 2.83
N GLN A 46 -7.01 23.89 4.10
CA GLN A 46 -5.95 22.99 4.54
C GLN A 46 -6.39 22.29 5.82
N ASP A 47 -6.06 21.02 5.95
CA ASP A 47 -6.13 20.29 7.20
C ASP A 47 -5.11 20.79 8.21
N MET A 48 -5.36 20.49 9.48
CA MET A 48 -4.50 20.86 10.60
C MET A 48 -3.98 19.62 11.32
N GLY A 49 -2.81 19.15 10.88
CA GLY A 49 -2.08 18.03 11.47
C GLY A 49 -0.91 18.46 12.36
N ALA A 50 0.27 17.92 12.06
CA ALA A 50 1.50 18.18 12.80
C ALA A 50 1.83 19.68 12.84
N ALA A 51 2.20 20.18 14.02
CA ALA A 51 2.40 21.61 14.31
C ALA A 51 1.18 22.54 14.13
N GLY A 52 -0.03 21.98 13.96
CA GLY A 52 -1.30 22.68 14.10
C GLY A 52 -1.45 23.96 13.27
N LEU A 53 -1.85 25.06 13.92
CA LEU A 53 -2.02 26.35 13.24
C LEU A 53 -0.72 26.86 12.62
N THR A 54 0.43 26.49 13.18
CA THR A 54 1.73 26.98 12.71
C THR A 54 2.02 26.50 11.30
N SER A 55 1.95 25.20 11.05
CA SER A 55 2.19 24.63 9.72
C SER A 55 1.09 25.03 8.74
N SER A 56 -0.19 24.82 9.11
CA SER A 56 -1.30 25.07 8.20
C SER A 56 -1.40 26.54 7.76
N SER A 57 -1.14 27.50 8.67
CA SER A 57 -1.12 28.92 8.27
C SER A 57 0.12 29.27 7.45
N ALA A 58 1.32 28.85 7.87
CA ALA A 58 2.55 29.16 7.15
C ALA A 58 2.52 28.60 5.72
N GLU A 59 2.19 27.32 5.54
CA GLU A 59 2.15 26.69 4.22
C GLU A 59 1.10 27.32 3.30
N MET A 60 -0.09 27.61 3.83
CA MET A 60 -1.17 28.20 3.05
C MET A 60 -0.84 29.62 2.61
N GLY A 61 -0.25 30.42 3.50
CA GLY A 61 0.16 31.79 3.18
C GLY A 61 1.30 31.82 2.17
N ASP A 62 2.31 30.96 2.32
CA ASP A 62 3.46 30.90 1.41
C ASP A 62 3.07 30.44 -0.01
N LYS A 63 2.33 29.33 -0.12
CA LYS A 63 1.80 28.86 -1.43
C LYS A 63 0.90 29.89 -2.10
N GLY A 64 0.19 30.70 -1.31
CA GLY A 64 -0.64 31.81 -1.77
C GLY A 64 0.12 33.13 -2.03
N GLY A 65 1.43 33.17 -1.79
CA GLY A 65 2.26 34.37 -1.92
C GLY A 65 1.85 35.53 -1.00
N SER A 66 1.20 35.22 0.12
CA SER A 66 0.55 36.16 1.04
C SER A 66 1.12 36.06 2.46
N GLY A 67 0.99 37.13 3.25
CA GLY A 67 1.17 37.06 4.70
C GLY A 67 -0.12 36.62 5.40
N ILE A 68 -0.03 36.31 6.68
CA ILE A 68 -1.18 35.97 7.52
C ILE A 68 -1.03 36.70 8.85
N GLU A 69 -2.09 37.38 9.28
CA GLU A 69 -2.23 37.87 10.64
C GLU A 69 -3.28 37.04 11.37
N LEU A 70 -2.89 36.39 12.46
CA LEU A 70 -3.75 35.61 13.34
C LEU A 70 -4.01 36.36 14.65
N ASP A 71 -5.25 36.29 15.11
CA ASP A 71 -5.71 36.76 16.41
C ASP A 71 -6.18 35.55 17.23
N LEU A 72 -5.31 35.08 18.12
CA LEU A 72 -5.53 33.88 18.92
C LEU A 72 -6.70 34.06 19.90
N ASP A 73 -7.07 35.28 20.27
CA ASP A 73 -8.23 35.50 21.14
C ASP A 73 -9.55 35.08 20.47
N LYS A 74 -9.55 34.88 19.14
CA LYS A 74 -10.71 34.43 18.35
C LYS A 74 -10.71 32.93 18.06
N VAL A 75 -9.61 32.23 18.34
CA VAL A 75 -9.51 30.79 18.09
C VAL A 75 -10.35 30.05 19.15
N PRO A 76 -11.28 29.16 18.75
CA PRO A 76 -12.00 28.32 19.70
C PRO A 76 -11.04 27.45 20.52
N GLN A 77 -11.21 27.45 21.84
CA GLN A 77 -10.34 26.73 22.77
C GLN A 77 -11.12 25.67 23.53
N ARG A 78 -10.54 24.47 23.64
CA ARG A 78 -11.06 23.41 24.50
C ARG A 78 -10.69 23.60 25.97
N GLU A 79 -9.54 24.23 26.22
CA GLU A 79 -8.98 24.42 27.56
C GLU A 79 -8.85 25.91 27.87
N ALA A 80 -9.16 26.30 29.11
CA ALA A 80 -9.04 27.68 29.52
C ALA A 80 -7.57 28.08 29.72
N ASN A 81 -7.24 29.33 29.40
CA ASN A 81 -5.93 29.94 29.63
C ASN A 81 -4.77 29.31 28.85
N MET A 82 -5.02 28.72 27.67
CA MET A 82 -3.96 28.29 26.78
C MET A 82 -3.03 29.46 26.42
N THR A 83 -1.74 29.18 26.39
CA THR A 83 -0.71 30.11 25.91
C THR A 83 -0.70 30.18 24.38
N ALA A 84 -0.12 31.24 23.82
CA ALA A 84 0.01 31.36 22.36
C ALA A 84 0.79 30.18 21.77
N TYR A 85 1.81 29.69 22.48
CA TYR A 85 2.60 28.52 22.11
C TYR A 85 1.73 27.25 22.02
N GLU A 86 0.95 26.95 23.06
CA GLU A 86 0.07 25.78 23.09
C GLU A 86 -1.01 25.85 22.01
N MET A 87 -1.58 27.02 21.76
CA MET A 87 -2.60 27.19 20.72
C MET A 87 -2.03 26.99 19.31
N MET A 88 -0.84 27.55 19.04
CA MET A 88 -0.20 27.49 17.73
C MET A 88 0.30 26.09 17.37
N LEU A 89 0.79 25.33 18.36
CA LEU A 89 1.38 23.99 18.16
C LEU A 89 0.46 22.85 18.58
N SER A 90 -0.76 23.13 19.04
CA SER A 90 -1.74 22.10 19.37
C SER A 90 -2.06 21.25 18.13
N GLU A 91 -2.00 19.93 18.30
CA GLU A 91 -2.38 18.90 17.32
C GLU A 91 -3.74 18.28 17.67
N SER A 92 -4.65 19.10 18.23
CA SER A 92 -6.05 18.69 18.42
C SER A 92 -6.65 18.26 17.07
N GLN A 93 -7.40 17.16 17.07
CA GLN A 93 -7.92 16.53 15.86
C GLN A 93 -9.15 17.30 15.31
N GLU A 94 -9.64 16.89 14.14
CA GLU A 94 -10.85 17.40 13.47
C GLU A 94 -10.89 18.93 13.28
N ARG A 95 -9.79 19.52 12.77
CA ARG A 95 -9.72 20.95 12.45
C ARG A 95 -9.32 21.20 11.00
N MET A 96 -9.96 22.20 10.41
CA MET A 96 -9.63 22.72 9.07
C MET A 96 -9.40 24.23 9.16
N LEU A 97 -8.40 24.72 8.42
CA LEU A 97 -8.17 26.14 8.20
C LEU A 97 -8.59 26.50 6.78
N ALA A 98 -9.36 27.57 6.61
CA ALA A 98 -9.80 28.03 5.29
C ALA A 98 -9.57 29.53 5.11
N VAL A 99 -9.18 29.92 3.89
CA VAL A 99 -9.19 31.31 3.43
C VAL A 99 -10.44 31.49 2.58
N LEU A 100 -11.30 32.40 3.03
CA LEU A 100 -12.56 32.72 2.37
C LEU A 100 -12.44 33.98 1.53
N LYS A 101 -13.29 34.10 0.51
CA LYS A 101 -13.45 35.37 -0.21
C LYS A 101 -14.07 36.42 0.73
N PRO A 102 -13.59 37.68 0.68
CA PRO A 102 -14.15 38.75 1.51
C PRO A 102 -15.67 38.87 1.38
N GLY A 103 -16.38 38.94 2.50
CA GLY A 103 -17.83 39.07 2.55
C GLY A 103 -18.60 37.74 2.45
N ARG A 104 -17.92 36.59 2.33
CA ARG A 104 -18.54 35.25 2.31
C ARG A 104 -18.48 34.55 3.67
N GLU A 105 -18.00 35.20 4.72
CA GLU A 105 -17.82 34.64 6.05
C GLU A 105 -19.16 34.22 6.67
N ALA A 106 -20.22 35.00 6.46
CA ALA A 106 -21.56 34.68 6.97
C ALA A 106 -22.16 33.44 6.29
N GLU A 107 -21.87 33.23 5.00
CA GLU A 107 -22.30 32.03 4.28
C GLU A 107 -21.56 30.79 4.79
N ALA A 108 -20.23 30.88 4.94
CA ALA A 108 -19.43 29.80 5.51
C ALA A 108 -19.91 29.45 6.93
N ALA A 109 -20.04 30.45 7.81
CA ALA A 109 -20.54 30.25 9.16
C ALA A 109 -21.92 29.56 9.21
N ARG A 110 -22.82 29.88 8.26
CA ARG A 110 -24.13 29.24 8.15
C ARG A 110 -24.01 27.76 7.77
N ILE A 111 -23.09 27.41 6.87
CA ILE A 111 -22.83 26.03 6.45
C ILE A 111 -22.31 25.22 7.65
N PHE A 112 -21.24 25.66 8.31
CA PHE A 112 -20.68 24.93 9.45
C PHE A 112 -21.68 24.81 10.61
N LYS A 113 -22.43 25.87 10.94
CA LYS A 113 -23.48 25.79 11.97
C LYS A 113 -24.62 24.84 11.62
N LYS A 114 -24.99 24.70 10.35
CA LYS A 114 -25.99 23.73 9.89
C LYS A 114 -25.55 22.29 10.21
N TRP A 115 -24.24 22.03 10.14
CA TRP A 115 -23.63 20.75 10.49
C TRP A 115 -23.20 20.66 11.96
N GLU A 116 -23.66 21.58 12.81
CA GLU A 116 -23.36 21.62 14.25
C GLU A 116 -21.86 21.80 14.57
N LEU A 117 -21.11 22.44 13.68
CA LEU A 117 -19.69 22.72 13.85
C LEU A 117 -19.43 24.17 14.26
N ASP A 118 -18.41 24.36 15.07
CA ASP A 118 -17.88 25.68 15.41
C ASP A 118 -17.20 26.32 14.20
N PHE A 119 -17.34 27.65 14.09
CA PHE A 119 -16.71 28.45 13.05
C PHE A 119 -16.26 29.79 13.63
N ALA A 120 -15.01 30.16 13.39
CA ALA A 120 -14.45 31.43 13.81
C ALA A 120 -13.55 32.03 12.72
N VAL A 121 -13.68 33.35 12.51
CA VAL A 121 -12.74 34.11 11.70
C VAL A 121 -11.59 34.53 12.60
N ILE A 122 -10.47 33.81 12.50
CA ILE A 122 -9.33 33.94 13.41
C ILE A 122 -8.22 34.87 12.89
N GLY A 123 -8.37 35.44 11.70
CA GLY A 123 -7.31 36.21 11.08
C GLY A 123 -7.66 36.74 9.70
N ILE A 124 -6.66 37.35 9.06
CA ILE A 124 -6.73 37.88 7.70
C ILE A 124 -5.46 37.53 6.91
N THR A 125 -5.59 37.39 5.60
CA THR A 125 -4.45 37.40 4.69
C THR A 125 -3.95 38.83 4.47
N THR A 126 -2.65 39.01 4.34
CA THR A 126 -2.00 40.31 4.14
C THR A 126 -1.05 40.27 2.94
N ASP A 127 -0.60 41.43 2.46
CA ASP A 127 0.42 41.56 1.43
C ASP A 127 1.86 41.65 1.98
N THR A 128 2.01 41.53 3.30
CA THR A 128 3.30 41.73 3.99
C THR A 128 4.26 40.55 3.85
N LYS A 129 3.76 39.37 3.46
CA LYS A 129 4.49 38.08 3.43
C LYS A 129 5.04 37.64 4.78
N ARG A 130 4.40 38.10 5.87
CA ARG A 130 4.77 37.78 7.25
C ARG A 130 3.66 37.00 7.93
N LEU A 131 4.04 36.08 8.81
CA LEU A 131 3.15 35.48 9.78
C LEU A 131 3.22 36.30 11.07
N VAL A 132 2.13 36.98 11.39
CA VAL A 132 1.98 37.79 12.60
C VAL A 132 0.95 37.12 13.51
N VAL A 133 1.36 36.73 14.71
CA VAL A 133 0.49 36.07 15.69
C VAL A 133 0.24 37.03 16.86
N LYS A 134 -1.02 37.35 17.11
CA LYS A 134 -1.46 38.21 18.21
C LYS A 134 -2.23 37.41 19.26
N HIS A 135 -2.01 37.71 20.53
CA HIS A 135 -2.77 37.12 21.64
C HIS A 135 -2.85 38.14 22.78
N LYS A 136 -4.05 38.35 23.35
CA LYS A 136 -4.29 39.29 24.46
C LYS A 136 -3.71 40.69 24.20
N GLY A 137 -3.86 41.16 22.96
CA GLY A 137 -3.37 42.47 22.50
C GLY A 137 -1.85 42.60 22.33
N LYS A 138 -1.08 41.49 22.41
CA LYS A 138 0.37 41.46 22.20
C LYS A 138 0.73 40.71 20.93
N VAL A 139 1.82 41.10 20.27
CA VAL A 139 2.42 40.33 19.16
C VAL A 139 3.33 39.28 19.78
N GLU A 140 2.95 38.01 19.66
CA GLU A 140 3.67 36.86 20.22
C GLU A 140 4.70 36.32 19.22
N ALA A 141 4.42 36.44 17.92
CA ALA A 141 5.36 36.10 16.86
C ALA A 141 5.19 37.02 15.65
N ASP A 142 6.30 37.36 15.00
CA ASP A 142 6.33 38.14 13.77
C ASP A 142 7.55 37.74 12.93
N MET A 143 7.34 36.97 11.86
CA MET A 143 8.43 36.46 11.02
C MET A 143 8.02 36.34 9.54
N PRO A 144 9.00 36.34 8.60
CA PRO A 144 8.72 36.00 7.20
C PRO A 144 8.12 34.60 7.11
N ILE A 145 7.09 34.43 6.28
CA ILE A 145 6.39 33.15 6.17
C ILE A 145 7.27 32.06 5.55
N THR A 146 8.12 32.45 4.60
CA THR A 146 9.09 31.59 3.89
C THR A 146 10.13 30.97 4.82
N ALA A 147 10.40 31.61 5.97
CA ALA A 147 11.32 31.09 6.97
C ALA A 147 10.83 29.79 7.62
N LEU A 148 9.52 29.53 7.59
CA LEU A 148 8.89 28.33 8.17
C LEU A 148 8.58 27.25 7.13
N SER A 149 8.51 27.60 5.85
CA SER A 149 8.14 26.67 4.76
C SER A 149 9.36 26.27 3.90
N ASP A 150 9.94 27.21 3.16
CA ASP A 150 10.84 26.94 2.03
C ASP A 150 12.33 27.14 2.35
N GLU A 151 12.64 27.93 3.38
CA GLU A 151 14.02 28.28 3.75
C GLU A 151 14.67 27.27 4.71
N ALA A 152 14.04 26.13 4.96
CA ALA A 152 14.61 25.06 5.77
C ALA A 152 15.96 24.57 5.17
N PRO A 153 17.01 24.38 5.98
CA PRO A 153 18.30 23.91 5.47
C PRO A 153 18.19 22.55 4.78
N LYS A 154 18.74 22.45 3.57
CA LYS A 154 18.85 21.18 2.83
C LYS A 154 20.17 20.51 3.16
N TYR A 155 20.12 19.25 3.59
CA TYR A 155 21.29 18.49 3.97
C TYR A 155 21.73 17.53 2.86
N GLN A 156 22.99 17.62 2.44
CA GLN A 156 23.63 16.56 1.67
C GLN A 156 24.28 15.58 2.64
N ARG A 157 23.57 14.49 2.98
CA ARG A 157 24.08 13.49 3.91
C ARG A 157 25.04 12.53 3.20
N PRO A 158 26.15 12.13 3.85
CA PRO A 158 26.99 11.06 3.32
C PRO A 158 26.22 9.73 3.37
N PHE A 159 26.43 8.90 2.35
CA PHE A 159 25.93 7.53 2.32
C PHE A 159 27.09 6.59 1.94
N ALA A 160 27.02 5.35 2.42
CA ALA A 160 28.03 4.32 2.16
C ALA A 160 27.37 3.13 1.50
N GLU A 161 27.92 2.71 0.35
CA GLU A 161 27.41 1.58 -0.40
C GLU A 161 27.41 0.30 0.43
N VAL A 162 26.26 -0.36 0.47
CA VAL A 162 26.08 -1.71 1.01
C VAL A 162 25.85 -2.64 -0.17
N ALA A 163 26.71 -3.65 -0.29
CA ALA A 163 26.56 -4.65 -1.33
C ALA A 163 25.24 -5.42 -1.15
N PRO A 164 24.53 -5.73 -2.24
CA PRO A 164 23.34 -6.58 -2.17
C PRO A 164 23.63 -7.92 -1.50
N ALA A 165 22.61 -8.50 -0.88
CA ALA A 165 22.68 -9.84 -0.31
C ALA A 165 23.07 -10.85 -1.40
N MET A 166 24.02 -11.72 -1.07
CA MET A 166 24.52 -12.77 -1.96
C MET A 166 24.40 -14.14 -1.28
N GLY A 167 24.61 -15.20 -2.05
CA GLY A 167 24.55 -16.58 -1.58
C GLY A 167 23.67 -17.43 -2.49
N THR A 168 23.96 -18.73 -2.54
CA THR A 168 23.10 -19.70 -3.24
C THR A 168 22.15 -20.31 -2.22
N PRO A 169 20.83 -20.19 -2.39
CA PRO A 169 19.86 -20.84 -1.52
C PRO A 169 20.12 -22.34 -1.41
N VAL A 170 20.15 -22.87 -0.19
CA VAL A 170 20.27 -24.31 0.06
C VAL A 170 18.88 -24.87 0.35
N VAL A 171 18.45 -25.85 -0.45
CA VAL A 171 17.09 -26.41 -0.43
C VAL A 171 17.15 -27.88 0.00
N ALA A 172 16.51 -28.22 1.12
CA ALA A 172 16.45 -29.59 1.63
C ALA A 172 15.39 -30.46 0.92
N LYS A 173 14.67 -29.90 -0.06
CA LYS A 173 13.61 -30.57 -0.86
C LYS A 173 12.54 -31.20 0.04
N LYS A 174 12.01 -30.43 0.98
CA LYS A 174 10.88 -30.87 1.80
C LYS A 174 9.65 -31.13 0.92
N PRO A 175 8.71 -32.01 1.33
CA PRO A 175 7.50 -32.27 0.55
C PRO A 175 6.73 -30.98 0.24
N LEU A 176 6.24 -30.84 -1.00
CA LEU A 176 5.57 -29.62 -1.43
C LEU A 176 4.31 -29.33 -0.62
N MET A 177 3.51 -30.35 -0.31
CA MET A 177 2.26 -30.18 0.44
C MET A 177 2.51 -29.75 1.89
N ASP A 178 3.54 -30.31 2.54
CA ASP A 178 3.93 -29.89 3.89
C ASP A 178 4.45 -28.44 3.90
N SER A 179 5.23 -28.09 2.88
CA SER A 179 5.75 -26.73 2.69
C SER A 179 4.63 -25.72 2.44
N LEU A 180 3.67 -26.06 1.56
CA LEU A 180 2.47 -25.27 1.30
C LEU A 180 1.69 -25.01 2.59
N LYS A 181 1.42 -26.06 3.37
CA LYS A 181 0.69 -25.95 4.64
C LYS A 181 1.40 -25.06 5.64
N GLN A 182 2.72 -25.22 5.79
CA GLN A 182 3.50 -24.43 6.71
C GLN A 182 3.50 -22.95 6.30
N ILE A 183 3.73 -22.66 5.01
CA ILE A 183 3.74 -21.28 4.48
C ILE A 183 2.37 -20.63 4.64
N MET A 184 1.27 -21.29 4.23
CA MET A 184 -0.09 -20.74 4.36
C MET A 184 -0.49 -20.46 5.83
N GLY A 185 0.20 -21.08 6.78
CA GLY A 185 0.02 -20.86 8.22
C GLY A 185 1.00 -19.88 8.84
N ALA A 186 1.89 -19.25 8.06
CA ALA A 186 2.87 -18.30 8.55
C ALA A 186 2.26 -16.89 8.76
N PRO A 187 2.81 -16.07 9.67
CA PRO A 187 2.30 -14.73 9.97
C PRO A 187 2.14 -13.85 8.74
N ASP A 188 3.06 -13.95 7.78
CA ASP A 188 3.07 -13.10 6.58
C ASP A 188 2.06 -13.55 5.51
N MET A 189 1.76 -14.85 5.45
CA MET A 189 0.93 -15.46 4.41
C MET A 189 -0.46 -15.93 4.90
N CYS A 190 -0.73 -15.82 6.19
CA CYS A 190 -2.04 -16.18 6.72
C CYS A 190 -3.12 -15.21 6.26
N SER A 191 -4.38 -15.65 6.34
CA SER A 191 -5.51 -14.84 5.94
C SER A 191 -5.62 -13.59 6.80
N ARG A 192 -5.73 -12.44 6.14
CA ARG A 192 -6.03 -11.15 6.80
C ARG A 192 -7.51 -10.98 7.14
N ARG A 193 -8.33 -12.01 6.94
CA ARG A 193 -9.78 -12.03 7.22
C ARG A 193 -10.16 -11.46 8.56
N TRP A 194 -9.48 -11.91 9.61
CA TRP A 194 -9.76 -11.46 10.96
C TRP A 194 -9.66 -9.93 11.10
N VAL A 195 -8.72 -9.29 10.38
CA VAL A 195 -8.52 -7.84 10.39
C VAL A 195 -9.67 -7.13 9.70
N TRP A 196 -9.98 -7.51 8.46
CA TRP A 196 -10.92 -6.74 7.66
C TRP A 196 -12.40 -7.00 7.96
N GLU A 197 -12.75 -8.11 8.64
CA GLU A 197 -14.11 -8.34 9.15
C GLU A 197 -14.49 -7.42 10.33
N GLN A 198 -13.51 -6.72 10.92
CA GLN A 198 -13.78 -5.73 11.96
C GLN A 198 -14.31 -4.39 11.41
N TYR A 199 -14.22 -4.19 10.09
CA TYR A 199 -14.58 -2.93 9.43
C TYR A 199 -15.76 -3.13 8.48
N ASP A 200 -16.58 -2.10 8.32
CA ASP A 200 -17.59 -2.10 7.25
C ASP A 200 -16.92 -1.95 5.89
N GLN A 201 -17.46 -2.66 4.91
CA GLN A 201 -16.99 -2.67 3.52
C GLN A 201 -18.12 -2.37 2.54
N THR A 202 -19.31 -2.00 3.02
CA THR A 202 -20.56 -2.02 2.26
C THR A 202 -21.29 -0.69 2.24
N VAL A 203 -20.92 0.26 3.09
CA VAL A 203 -21.45 1.63 3.08
C VAL A 203 -21.31 2.25 1.68
N MET A 204 -22.38 2.90 1.23
CA MET A 204 -22.61 3.39 -0.15
C MET A 204 -22.81 2.31 -1.23
N ALA A 205 -22.63 1.03 -0.91
CA ALA A 205 -22.79 -0.11 -1.83
C ALA A 205 -21.95 -0.02 -3.12
N ASP A 206 -20.83 0.71 -3.06
CA ASP A 206 -19.94 0.94 -4.20
C ASP A 206 -18.69 0.04 -4.17
N THR A 207 -18.39 -0.65 -3.07
CA THR A 207 -17.31 -1.65 -3.02
C THR A 207 -17.68 -2.87 -3.86
N VAL A 208 -17.01 -3.05 -5.01
CA VAL A 208 -17.27 -4.15 -5.95
C VAL A 208 -16.36 -5.34 -5.70
N GLN A 209 -15.09 -5.09 -5.37
CA GLN A 209 -14.15 -6.11 -4.89
C GLN A 209 -13.88 -5.84 -3.42
N GLN A 210 -14.35 -6.75 -2.57
CA GLN A 210 -14.02 -6.79 -1.14
C GLN A 210 -12.58 -7.30 -0.92
N PRO A 211 -12.00 -7.12 0.29
CA PRO A 211 -10.68 -7.64 0.62
C PRO A 211 -10.53 -9.15 0.34
N GLY A 212 -9.31 -9.58 0.02
CA GLY A 212 -9.01 -10.97 -0.35
C GLY A 212 -8.86 -11.22 -1.86
N GLY A 213 -8.55 -10.18 -2.64
CA GLY A 213 -8.04 -10.29 -4.01
C GLY A 213 -6.86 -9.34 -4.21
N ASP A 214 -6.32 -9.27 -5.43
CA ASP A 214 -5.10 -8.49 -5.73
C ASP A 214 -5.24 -6.99 -5.44
N ALA A 215 -6.42 -6.40 -5.70
CA ALA A 215 -6.68 -4.98 -5.43
C ALA A 215 -8.14 -4.77 -5.01
N ALA A 216 -8.38 -3.80 -4.14
CA ALA A 216 -9.73 -3.33 -3.83
C ALA A 216 -10.30 -2.58 -5.04
N VAL A 217 -11.60 -2.72 -5.32
CA VAL A 217 -12.26 -1.99 -6.41
C VAL A 217 -13.52 -1.31 -5.90
N VAL A 218 -13.52 0.03 -5.94
CA VAL A 218 -14.66 0.86 -5.52
C VAL A 218 -15.26 1.54 -6.75
N ARG A 219 -16.55 1.35 -6.98
CA ARG A 219 -17.29 2.00 -8.07
C ARG A 219 -17.31 3.50 -7.86
N VAL A 220 -17.12 4.25 -8.94
CA VAL A 220 -17.41 5.68 -8.94
C VAL A 220 -18.93 5.83 -8.96
N HIS A 221 -19.50 6.32 -7.86
CA HIS A 221 -20.93 6.38 -7.60
C HIS A 221 -21.74 6.87 -8.82
N GLY A 222 -22.83 6.16 -9.13
CA GLY A 222 -23.69 6.47 -10.27
C GLY A 222 -23.09 6.15 -11.65
N THR A 223 -21.93 5.49 -11.74
CA THR A 223 -21.29 5.12 -13.01
C THR A 223 -20.94 3.62 -13.09
N LYS A 224 -20.44 3.20 -14.25
CA LYS A 224 -19.85 1.86 -14.43
C LYS A 224 -18.36 1.81 -14.12
N LYS A 225 -17.71 2.95 -13.92
CA LYS A 225 -16.27 3.03 -13.67
C LYS A 225 -15.96 2.56 -12.25
N GLY A 226 -14.75 2.07 -12.05
CA GLY A 226 -14.22 1.71 -10.73
C GLY A 226 -12.82 2.24 -10.54
N LEU A 227 -12.47 2.54 -9.30
CA LEU A 227 -11.11 2.82 -8.86
C LEU A 227 -10.55 1.55 -8.23
N ALA A 228 -9.43 1.06 -8.77
CA ALA A 228 -8.68 -0.05 -8.21
C ALA A 228 -7.57 0.50 -7.32
N ILE A 229 -7.40 -0.07 -6.13
CA ILE A 229 -6.49 0.43 -5.09
C ILE A 229 -5.73 -0.75 -4.47
N THR A 230 -4.41 -0.61 -4.33
CA THR A 230 -3.53 -1.61 -3.68
C THR A 230 -2.44 -0.91 -2.88
N THR A 231 -1.80 -1.63 -1.97
CA THR A 231 -0.60 -1.17 -1.25
C THR A 231 0.38 -2.32 -1.12
N ASP A 232 1.60 -2.13 -1.61
CA ASP A 232 2.56 -3.22 -1.76
C ASP A 232 3.96 -2.81 -1.27
N VAL A 233 4.63 -3.75 -0.60
CA VAL A 233 6.06 -3.70 -0.26
C VAL A 233 6.50 -5.05 0.28
N THR A 234 7.68 -5.48 -0.14
CA THR A 234 8.36 -6.64 0.42
C THR A 234 9.64 -6.20 1.12
N PRO A 235 9.61 -5.94 2.45
CA PRO A 235 10.73 -5.35 3.17
C PRO A 235 12.00 -6.19 3.13
N ARG A 236 11.87 -7.52 3.09
CA ARG A 236 13.02 -8.45 2.96
C ARG A 236 13.78 -8.25 1.65
N TYR A 237 13.08 -7.97 0.56
CA TYR A 237 13.74 -7.63 -0.71
C TYR A 237 14.42 -6.27 -0.62
N CYS A 238 13.75 -5.27 -0.04
CA CYS A 238 14.31 -3.93 0.14
C CYS A 238 15.54 -3.93 1.04
N PHE A 239 15.58 -4.83 2.02
CA PHE A 239 16.75 -5.01 2.89
C PHE A 239 17.91 -5.68 2.14
N ALA A 240 17.60 -6.74 1.38
CA ALA A 240 18.58 -7.48 0.61
C ALA A 240 19.19 -6.67 -0.55
N ASP A 241 18.38 -5.89 -1.25
CA ASP A 241 18.78 -4.94 -2.28
C ASP A 241 17.77 -3.79 -2.31
N PRO A 242 18.10 -2.61 -1.73
CA PRO A 242 17.16 -1.49 -1.65
C PRO A 242 16.68 -1.01 -3.02
N PHE A 243 17.50 -1.14 -4.07
CA PHE A 243 17.11 -0.74 -5.41
C PHE A 243 16.15 -1.74 -6.04
N GLU A 244 16.52 -3.02 -6.08
CA GLU A 244 15.65 -4.06 -6.67
C GLU A 244 14.36 -4.24 -5.86
N GLY A 245 14.42 -4.23 -4.53
CA GLY A 245 13.25 -4.38 -3.66
C GLY A 245 12.26 -3.24 -3.79
N ALA A 246 12.72 -1.98 -3.83
CA ALA A 246 11.82 -0.85 -4.00
C ALA A 246 11.26 -0.76 -5.44
N LYS A 247 12.06 -1.15 -6.44
CA LYS A 247 11.59 -1.33 -7.83
C LYS A 247 10.50 -2.41 -7.91
N GLN A 248 10.65 -3.50 -7.15
CA GLN A 248 9.70 -4.59 -7.06
C GLN A 248 8.38 -4.15 -6.44
N ALA A 249 8.40 -3.37 -5.35
CA ALA A 249 7.18 -2.86 -4.71
C ALA A 249 6.30 -2.06 -5.69
N VAL A 250 6.89 -1.21 -6.55
CA VAL A 250 6.15 -0.49 -7.59
C VAL A 250 5.62 -1.43 -8.67
N ALA A 251 6.41 -2.43 -9.07
CA ALA A 251 6.02 -3.40 -10.08
C ALA A 251 4.85 -4.28 -9.61
N GLU A 252 4.85 -4.69 -8.35
CA GLU A 252 3.77 -5.46 -7.73
C GLU A 252 2.49 -4.64 -7.60
N ALA A 253 2.56 -3.39 -7.11
CA ALA A 253 1.40 -2.50 -7.08
C ALA A 253 0.78 -2.28 -8.47
N TRP A 254 1.62 -2.13 -9.50
CA TRP A 254 1.16 -2.02 -10.88
C TRP A 254 0.50 -3.31 -11.37
N ARG A 255 1.05 -4.47 -11.00
CA ARG A 255 0.59 -5.81 -11.35
C ARG A 255 -0.72 -6.17 -10.67
N ASN A 256 -0.89 -5.85 -9.39
CA ASN A 256 -2.12 -6.08 -8.64
C ASN A 256 -3.32 -5.28 -9.20
N ILE A 257 -3.11 -4.00 -9.53
CA ILE A 257 -4.11 -3.18 -10.23
C ILE A 257 -4.44 -3.76 -11.62
N THR A 258 -3.42 -4.26 -12.31
CA THR A 258 -3.56 -4.87 -13.62
C THR A 258 -4.32 -6.20 -13.57
N ALA A 259 -4.11 -7.02 -12.53
CA ALA A 259 -4.74 -8.31 -12.34
C ALA A 259 -6.26 -8.23 -12.20
N VAL A 260 -6.79 -7.14 -11.62
CA VAL A 260 -8.24 -6.89 -11.58
C VAL A 260 -8.80 -6.30 -12.88
N GLY A 261 -7.94 -5.87 -13.80
CA GLY A 261 -8.30 -5.30 -15.10
C GLY A 261 -8.35 -3.78 -15.15
N ALA A 262 -7.87 -3.07 -14.12
CA ALA A 262 -7.80 -1.62 -14.10
C ALA A 262 -6.51 -1.13 -14.75
N LYS A 263 -6.55 0.07 -15.37
CA LYS A 263 -5.34 0.74 -15.87
C LYS A 263 -4.66 1.46 -14.70
N PRO A 264 -3.41 1.13 -14.33
CA PRO A 264 -2.65 1.90 -13.33
C PRO A 264 -2.48 3.35 -13.77
N LEU A 265 -2.65 4.30 -12.83
CA LEU A 265 -2.62 5.74 -13.13
C LEU A 265 -1.60 6.52 -12.30
N ALA A 266 -1.48 6.24 -11.01
CA ALA A 266 -0.55 6.94 -10.13
C ALA A 266 -0.24 6.13 -8.86
N VAL A 267 0.88 6.46 -8.22
CA VAL A 267 1.26 5.94 -6.91
C VAL A 267 1.38 7.04 -5.87
N THR A 268 1.21 6.66 -4.61
CA THR A 268 1.70 7.38 -3.44
C THR A 268 2.76 6.53 -2.76
N ASP A 269 3.86 7.11 -2.32
CA ASP A 269 4.94 6.40 -1.62
C ASP A 269 4.97 6.76 -0.14
N ASN A 270 4.96 5.76 0.73
CA ASN A 270 5.16 5.93 2.17
C ASN A 270 6.54 5.36 2.55
N LEU A 271 7.53 6.24 2.57
CA LEU A 271 8.93 5.91 2.81
C LEU A 271 9.17 5.76 4.32
N ASN A 272 9.42 4.53 4.78
CA ASN A 272 9.76 4.26 6.18
C ASN A 272 11.18 3.68 6.27
N PHE A 273 12.08 4.43 6.90
CA PHE A 273 13.48 4.06 7.06
C PHE A 273 14.00 4.38 8.48
N GLY A 274 15.13 3.78 8.84
CA GLY A 274 15.85 4.07 10.09
C GLY A 274 16.47 5.47 10.12
N ASN A 275 17.50 5.67 10.95
CA ASN A 275 18.14 6.97 11.13
C ASN A 275 18.98 7.36 9.88
N PRO A 276 18.61 8.43 9.14
CA PRO A 276 19.31 8.86 7.92
C PRO A 276 20.70 9.46 8.18
N GLN A 277 21.08 9.66 9.45
CA GLN A 277 22.42 10.10 9.82
C GLN A 277 23.44 8.96 9.71
N LYS A 278 22.99 7.70 9.71
CA LYS A 278 23.83 6.53 9.49
C LYS A 278 24.06 6.33 7.99
N PRO A 279 25.31 6.33 7.48
CA PRO A 279 25.58 6.28 6.03
C PRO A 279 24.96 5.07 5.30
N GLN A 280 24.87 3.92 5.95
CA GLN A 280 24.24 2.71 5.40
C GLN A 280 22.72 2.82 5.28
N ILE A 281 22.05 3.53 6.19
CA ILE A 281 20.60 3.79 6.10
C ILE A 281 20.33 4.84 5.03
N MET A 282 21.17 5.88 4.96
CA MET A 282 21.08 6.87 3.88
C MET A 282 21.26 6.23 2.51
N TRP A 283 22.12 5.19 2.40
CA TRP A 283 22.24 4.39 1.17
C TRP A 283 20.94 3.67 0.81
N GLN A 284 20.28 3.02 1.78
CA GLN A 284 18.99 2.36 1.55
C GLN A 284 17.94 3.36 1.04
N ILE A 285 17.87 4.57 1.61
CA ILE A 285 16.94 5.62 1.20
C ILE A 285 17.21 6.02 -0.26
N VAL A 286 18.47 6.37 -0.59
CA VAL A 286 18.84 6.82 -1.94
C VAL A 286 18.54 5.74 -2.99
N ARG A 287 18.99 4.52 -2.74
CA ARG A 287 18.81 3.41 -3.69
C ARG A 287 17.36 2.96 -3.80
N GLY A 288 16.60 3.01 -2.72
CA GLY A 288 15.15 2.77 -2.74
C GLY A 288 14.42 3.77 -3.63
N ILE A 289 14.71 5.07 -3.46
CA ILE A 289 14.13 6.14 -4.28
C ILE A 289 14.53 5.98 -5.76
N ASP A 290 15.78 5.62 -6.05
CA ASP A 290 16.24 5.33 -7.41
C ASP A 290 15.43 4.19 -8.06
N GLY A 291 15.20 3.10 -7.32
CA GLY A 291 14.42 1.93 -7.76
C GLY A 291 12.96 2.26 -8.05
N ILE A 292 12.32 3.00 -7.14
CA ILE A 292 10.95 3.53 -7.33
C ILE A 292 10.90 4.39 -8.60
N GLY A 293 11.85 5.32 -8.74
CA GLY A 293 11.90 6.23 -9.89
C GLY A 293 12.06 5.49 -11.22
N GLU A 294 12.88 4.44 -11.27
CA GLU A 294 13.04 3.62 -12.49
C GLU A 294 11.75 2.90 -12.85
N ALA A 295 11.12 2.21 -11.88
CA ALA A 295 9.86 1.50 -12.11
C ALA A 295 8.75 2.46 -12.57
N CYS A 296 8.57 3.58 -11.88
CA CYS A 296 7.54 4.58 -12.20
C CYS A 296 7.69 5.10 -13.64
N ARG A 297 8.93 5.41 -14.06
CA ARG A 297 9.21 5.85 -15.44
C ARG A 297 8.93 4.74 -16.46
N ALA A 298 9.36 3.51 -16.18
CA ALA A 298 9.21 2.40 -17.12
C ALA A 298 7.76 1.93 -17.26
N LEU A 299 6.96 2.00 -16.19
CA LEU A 299 5.58 1.53 -16.11
C LEU A 299 4.53 2.63 -16.35
N ASP A 300 4.97 3.89 -16.54
CA ASP A 300 4.08 5.06 -16.70
C ASP A 300 3.11 5.18 -15.50
N PHE A 301 3.69 5.14 -14.31
CA PHE A 301 2.98 5.06 -13.04
C PHE A 301 3.53 6.12 -12.06
N PRO A 302 3.25 7.41 -12.29
CA PRO A 302 3.90 8.52 -11.59
C PRO A 302 3.53 8.61 -10.10
N VAL A 303 4.50 9.04 -9.29
CA VAL A 303 4.28 9.43 -7.89
C VAL A 303 3.54 10.77 -7.86
N ILE A 304 2.39 10.82 -7.19
CA ILE A 304 1.54 12.05 -7.08
C ILE A 304 1.45 12.60 -5.66
N GLY A 305 1.97 11.87 -4.68
CA GLY A 305 1.96 12.22 -3.27
C GLY A 305 2.76 11.18 -2.49
N GLY A 306 2.98 11.43 -1.20
CA GLY A 306 3.74 10.52 -0.38
C GLY A 306 3.99 11.03 1.03
N ASN A 307 4.67 10.21 1.81
CA ASN A 307 5.12 10.50 3.16
C ASN A 307 6.55 9.99 3.36
N CYS A 308 7.31 10.63 4.25
CA CYS A 308 8.64 10.19 4.63
C CYS A 308 8.76 10.14 6.15
N SER A 309 8.73 8.92 6.68
CA SER A 309 9.01 8.61 8.08
C SER A 309 10.45 8.11 8.21
N LEU A 310 11.25 8.85 8.97
CA LEU A 310 12.66 8.55 9.21
C LEU A 310 12.88 8.34 10.71
N TYR A 311 14.06 7.83 11.10
CA TYR A 311 14.38 7.52 12.50
C TYR A 311 13.52 6.39 13.09
N ASN A 312 12.98 5.52 12.25
CA ASN A 312 12.26 4.31 12.69
C ASN A 312 13.26 3.27 13.21
N GLU A 313 13.74 3.50 14.42
CA GLU A 313 14.66 2.63 15.13
C GLU A 313 14.24 2.44 16.58
N THR A 314 14.55 1.27 17.11
CA THR A 314 14.42 0.97 18.54
C THR A 314 15.76 0.43 19.03
N ASN A 315 16.29 1.05 20.08
CA ASN A 315 17.59 0.64 20.66
C ASN A 315 18.73 0.57 19.62
N GLY A 316 18.72 1.48 18.63
CA GLY A 316 19.73 1.59 17.58
C GLY A 316 19.58 0.62 16.41
N GLU A 317 18.60 -0.29 16.46
CA GLU A 317 18.24 -1.18 15.38
C GLU A 317 17.11 -0.56 14.56
N GLY A 318 17.36 -0.34 13.27
CA GLY A 318 16.36 0.16 12.34
C GLY A 318 15.43 -0.92 11.85
N ILE A 319 14.20 -0.54 11.51
CA ILE A 319 13.28 -1.41 10.77
C ILE A 319 13.91 -1.86 9.44
N LEU A 320 13.37 -2.93 8.85
CA LEU A 320 13.63 -3.21 7.45
C LEU A 320 13.17 -2.01 6.60
N PRO A 321 13.95 -1.58 5.59
CA PRO A 321 13.55 -0.49 4.71
C PRO A 321 12.19 -0.82 4.08
N THR A 322 11.22 0.06 4.30
CA THR A 322 9.81 -0.20 3.94
C THR A 322 9.24 0.99 3.16
N PRO A 323 9.63 1.16 1.88
CA PRO A 323 9.00 2.11 0.98
C PRO A 323 7.67 1.53 0.45
N ALA A 324 6.60 1.65 1.23
CA ALA A 324 5.29 1.13 0.86
C ALA A 324 4.68 1.92 -0.31
N ILE A 325 4.24 1.23 -1.35
CA ILE A 325 3.70 1.84 -2.57
C ILE A 325 2.19 1.64 -2.60
N GLY A 326 1.44 2.71 -2.38
CA GLY A 326 0.01 2.75 -2.61
C GLY A 326 -0.28 3.06 -4.08
N GLY A 327 -0.97 2.18 -4.80
CA GLY A 327 -1.30 2.36 -6.21
C GLY A 327 -2.78 2.65 -6.43
N VAL A 328 -3.09 3.52 -7.41
CA VAL A 328 -4.47 3.74 -7.89
C VAL A 328 -4.57 3.55 -9.40
N GLY A 329 -5.64 2.88 -9.82
CA GLY A 329 -5.97 2.64 -11.22
C GLY A 329 -7.42 2.88 -11.55
N LEU A 330 -7.71 3.06 -12.84
CA LEU A 330 -9.07 3.26 -13.35
C LEU A 330 -9.54 2.05 -14.16
N MET A 331 -10.68 1.51 -13.76
CA MET A 331 -11.45 0.55 -14.52
C MET A 331 -12.61 1.24 -15.24
N LYS A 332 -12.76 0.98 -16.55
CA LYS A 332 -13.81 1.61 -17.36
C LYS A 332 -15.20 1.03 -17.07
N ASP A 333 -15.27 -0.27 -16.82
CA ASP A 333 -16.50 -1.00 -16.53
C ASP A 333 -16.24 -2.12 -15.52
N VAL A 334 -16.74 -1.95 -14.30
CA VAL A 334 -16.58 -2.92 -13.21
C VAL A 334 -17.22 -4.28 -13.49
N SER A 335 -18.10 -4.40 -14.48
CA SER A 335 -18.65 -5.70 -14.90
C SER A 335 -17.63 -6.59 -15.63
N ARG A 336 -16.48 -6.03 -16.02
CA ARG A 336 -15.38 -6.76 -16.67
C ARG A 336 -14.30 -7.21 -15.70
N MET A 337 -14.40 -6.84 -14.43
CA MET A 337 -13.39 -7.11 -13.41
C MET A 337 -13.06 -8.61 -13.32
N ALA A 338 -11.77 -8.92 -13.24
CA ALA A 338 -11.30 -10.25 -12.87
C ALA A 338 -11.08 -10.35 -11.35
N THR A 339 -11.15 -11.58 -10.83
CA THR A 339 -10.96 -11.86 -9.40
C THR A 339 -10.15 -13.15 -9.22
N VAL A 340 -9.51 -13.32 -8.07
CA VAL A 340 -8.69 -14.50 -7.77
C VAL A 340 -9.46 -15.83 -7.77
N ALA A 341 -10.74 -15.83 -7.38
CA ALA A 341 -11.52 -17.06 -7.19
C ALA A 341 -11.69 -17.87 -8.48
N PHE A 342 -11.30 -19.15 -8.46
CA PHE A 342 -11.70 -20.11 -9.48
C PHE A 342 -13.23 -20.23 -9.53
N LYS A 343 -13.82 -20.16 -10.73
CA LYS A 343 -15.29 -20.07 -10.87
C LYS A 343 -15.99 -21.42 -10.97
N ARG A 344 -15.31 -22.43 -11.52
CA ARG A 344 -15.86 -23.76 -11.79
C ARG A 344 -14.73 -24.76 -12.02
N ALA A 345 -15.06 -26.04 -11.94
CA ALA A 345 -14.18 -27.12 -12.37
C ALA A 345 -14.13 -27.22 -13.90
N GLY A 346 -13.02 -27.75 -14.43
CA GLY A 346 -12.81 -28.00 -15.86
C GLY A 346 -12.20 -26.83 -16.63
N ASP A 347 -12.05 -25.66 -16.03
CA ASP A 347 -11.27 -24.56 -16.60
C ASP A 347 -9.79 -24.95 -16.64
N ALA A 348 -9.13 -24.69 -17.78
CA ALA A 348 -7.69 -24.83 -17.93
C ALA A 348 -6.97 -23.66 -17.25
N ILE A 349 -5.78 -23.93 -16.71
CA ILE A 349 -4.97 -22.96 -15.98
C ILE A 349 -3.72 -22.64 -16.79
N LEU A 350 -3.51 -21.36 -17.05
CA LEU A 350 -2.39 -20.84 -17.82
C LEU A 350 -1.57 -19.89 -16.94
N LEU A 351 -0.27 -20.18 -16.83
CA LEU A 351 0.73 -19.29 -16.26
C LEU A 351 1.30 -18.42 -17.38
N ILE A 352 1.23 -17.10 -17.20
CA ILE A 352 1.86 -16.11 -18.08
C ILE A 352 3.09 -15.58 -17.35
N GLY A 353 4.22 -15.53 -18.03
CA GLY A 353 5.52 -15.13 -17.50
C GLY A 353 6.50 -16.30 -17.33
N GLU A 354 7.78 -15.96 -17.21
CA GLU A 354 8.87 -16.93 -17.13
C GLU A 354 9.05 -17.43 -15.69
N THR A 355 9.24 -18.75 -15.52
CA THR A 355 9.60 -19.33 -14.22
C THR A 355 11.08 -19.72 -14.25
N LYS A 356 11.90 -19.01 -13.48
CA LYS A 356 13.33 -19.31 -13.31
C LYS A 356 13.60 -20.03 -11.99
N GLY A 357 12.67 -19.92 -11.04
CA GLY A 357 12.75 -20.51 -9.73
C GLY A 357 13.57 -19.69 -8.74
N HIS A 358 13.40 -18.36 -8.74
CA HIS A 358 14.11 -17.49 -7.81
C HIS A 358 13.69 -17.74 -6.35
N LEU A 359 14.58 -18.35 -5.54
CA LEU A 359 14.33 -18.64 -4.12
C LEU A 359 15.06 -17.69 -3.15
N GLY A 360 15.99 -16.85 -3.65
CA GLY A 360 16.69 -15.89 -2.80
C GLY A 360 15.71 -14.93 -2.15
N GLN A 361 15.85 -14.72 -0.83
CA GLN A 361 14.91 -13.91 -0.03
C GLN A 361 13.45 -14.39 -0.06
N SER A 362 13.16 -15.62 -0.51
CA SER A 362 11.77 -16.09 -0.60
C SER A 362 11.16 -16.49 0.74
N ILE A 363 9.84 -16.41 0.84
CA ILE A 363 9.09 -16.94 1.98
C ILE A 363 9.36 -18.44 2.16
N TYR A 364 9.49 -19.19 1.07
CA TYR A 364 9.88 -20.60 1.17
C TYR A 364 11.23 -20.77 1.86
N LEU A 365 12.24 -19.99 1.46
CA LEU A 365 13.57 -20.11 2.05
C LEU A 365 13.56 -19.75 3.54
N ARG A 366 12.82 -18.72 3.93
CA ARG A 366 12.71 -18.29 5.34
C ARG A 366 11.93 -19.30 6.18
N GLU A 367 10.71 -19.62 5.77
CA GLU A 367 9.79 -20.44 6.55
C GLU A 367 10.17 -21.92 6.54
N ILE A 368 10.57 -22.45 5.39
CA ILE A 368 10.84 -23.88 5.23
C ILE A 368 12.29 -24.20 5.53
N GLU A 369 13.22 -23.42 5.01
CA GLU A 369 14.65 -23.74 5.11
C GLU A 369 15.37 -22.97 6.22
N GLY A 370 14.70 -22.02 6.90
CA GLY A 370 15.27 -21.21 7.99
C GLY A 370 16.41 -20.31 7.53
N GLN A 371 16.32 -19.82 6.29
CA GLN A 371 17.38 -19.07 5.63
C GLN A 371 16.83 -17.79 4.99
N GLU A 372 17.60 -16.71 5.07
CA GLU A 372 17.33 -15.44 4.37
C GLU A 372 18.50 -15.10 3.44
N THR A 373 19.06 -16.11 2.78
CA THR A 373 20.23 -15.94 1.89
C THR A 373 19.82 -15.66 0.45
N GLY A 374 20.78 -15.15 -0.33
CA GLY A 374 20.59 -14.87 -1.76
C GLY A 374 20.03 -13.47 -2.04
N ALA A 375 20.00 -13.12 -3.32
CA ALA A 375 19.57 -11.82 -3.77
C ALA A 375 18.04 -11.68 -3.78
N ALA A 376 17.55 -10.44 -3.76
CA ALA A 376 16.16 -10.12 -4.11
C ALA A 376 15.84 -10.58 -5.55
N PRO A 377 14.58 -10.90 -5.87
CA PRO A 377 14.20 -11.31 -7.22
C PRO A 377 14.39 -10.17 -8.22
N PRO A 378 15.03 -10.42 -9.38
CA PRO A 378 15.27 -9.38 -10.36
C PRO A 378 13.96 -8.95 -11.04
N VAL A 379 13.71 -7.65 -11.12
CA VAL A 379 12.53 -7.11 -11.81
C VAL A 379 12.89 -6.66 -13.23
N HIS A 380 12.36 -7.35 -14.23
CA HIS A 380 12.48 -6.96 -15.64
C HIS A 380 11.25 -6.17 -16.09
N LEU A 381 11.30 -4.85 -15.95
CA LEU A 381 10.19 -3.91 -16.22
C LEU A 381 9.58 -4.04 -17.63
N PRO A 382 10.34 -4.32 -18.72
CA PRO A 382 9.72 -4.57 -20.02
C PRO A 382 8.86 -5.85 -20.06
N SER A 383 9.21 -6.88 -19.29
CA SER A 383 8.36 -8.08 -19.16
C SER A 383 7.12 -7.78 -18.32
N GLU A 384 7.26 -7.03 -17.22
CA GLU A 384 6.12 -6.59 -16.39
C GLU A 384 5.06 -5.89 -17.25
N ARG A 385 5.48 -4.86 -17.98
CA ARG A 385 4.60 -4.12 -18.88
C ARG A 385 3.97 -5.02 -19.93
N ARG A 386 4.78 -5.83 -20.64
CA ARG A 386 4.28 -6.67 -21.74
C ARG A 386 3.25 -7.68 -21.26
N ASN A 387 3.54 -8.38 -20.16
CA ASN A 387 2.68 -9.43 -19.64
C ASN A 387 1.41 -8.83 -19.05
N GLY A 388 1.53 -7.78 -18.24
CA GLY A 388 0.37 -7.13 -17.63
C GLY A 388 -0.52 -6.41 -18.64
N ASP A 389 0.03 -5.73 -19.65
CA ASP A 389 -0.76 -5.10 -20.71
C ASP A 389 -1.58 -6.15 -21.48
N PHE A 390 -0.99 -7.32 -21.73
CA PHE A 390 -1.68 -8.45 -22.36
C PHE A 390 -2.81 -8.99 -21.48
N VAL A 391 -2.53 -9.27 -20.20
CA VAL A 391 -3.53 -9.76 -19.23
C VAL A 391 -4.68 -8.77 -19.06
N ARG A 392 -4.37 -7.49 -18.85
CA ARG A 392 -5.38 -6.43 -18.71
C ARG A 392 -6.29 -6.37 -19.92
N LYS A 393 -5.72 -6.49 -21.13
CA LYS A 393 -6.51 -6.51 -22.36
C LYS A 393 -7.48 -7.70 -22.42
N LEU A 394 -7.07 -8.89 -21.98
CA LEU A 394 -7.97 -10.05 -21.91
C LEU A 394 -9.16 -9.79 -20.98
N ILE A 395 -8.92 -9.13 -19.85
CA ILE A 395 -9.95 -8.77 -18.87
C ILE A 395 -10.88 -7.70 -19.45
N GLU A 396 -10.33 -6.62 -20.02
CA GLU A 396 -11.11 -5.54 -20.67
C GLU A 396 -12.00 -6.07 -21.79
N ASP A 397 -11.50 -7.03 -22.59
CA ASP A 397 -12.23 -7.68 -23.68
C ASP A 397 -13.24 -8.73 -23.17
N GLY A 398 -13.31 -8.97 -21.85
CA GLY A 398 -14.23 -9.90 -21.20
C GLY A 398 -13.95 -11.38 -21.50
N ARG A 399 -12.70 -11.71 -21.84
CA ARG A 399 -12.28 -13.07 -22.22
C ARG A 399 -11.92 -13.92 -21.02
N VAL A 400 -11.48 -13.28 -19.93
CA VAL A 400 -11.10 -13.94 -18.68
C VAL A 400 -11.68 -13.17 -17.50
N MET A 401 -12.10 -13.90 -16.47
CA MET A 401 -12.67 -13.35 -15.23
C MET A 401 -11.97 -13.90 -13.97
N THR A 402 -11.01 -14.81 -14.17
CA THR A 402 -10.19 -15.38 -13.09
C THR A 402 -8.73 -15.13 -13.41
N VAL A 403 -8.15 -14.24 -12.63
CA VAL A 403 -6.76 -13.79 -12.73
C VAL A 403 -6.26 -13.59 -11.30
N HIS A 404 -5.01 -13.95 -11.07
CA HIS A 404 -4.26 -13.63 -9.87
C HIS A 404 -2.80 -13.42 -10.26
N ASP A 405 -2.13 -12.46 -9.64
CA ASP A 405 -0.69 -12.30 -9.76
C ASP A 405 0.09 -13.45 -9.07
N VAL A 406 1.40 -13.58 -9.34
CA VAL A 406 2.28 -14.50 -8.60
C VAL A 406 3.34 -13.69 -7.87
N SER A 407 3.22 -13.65 -6.55
CA SER A 407 4.02 -12.83 -5.63
C SER A 407 4.67 -13.69 -4.54
N ASP A 408 4.47 -13.33 -3.27
CA ASP A 408 5.06 -13.98 -2.11
C ASP A 408 4.66 -15.46 -2.01
N GLY A 409 5.64 -16.32 -1.75
CA GLY A 409 5.47 -17.77 -1.70
C GLY A 409 5.27 -18.45 -3.06
N GLY A 410 5.12 -17.70 -4.15
CA GLY A 410 5.14 -18.20 -5.52
C GLY A 410 3.87 -18.95 -5.96
N LEU A 411 4.01 -19.66 -7.08
CA LEU A 411 2.90 -20.22 -7.85
C LEU A 411 1.94 -21.11 -7.05
N LEU A 412 2.47 -21.97 -6.17
CA LEU A 412 1.62 -22.92 -5.45
C LEU A 412 0.77 -22.23 -4.38
N ILE A 413 1.26 -21.14 -3.79
CA ILE A 413 0.47 -20.28 -2.89
C ILE A 413 -0.63 -19.60 -3.69
N THR A 414 -0.31 -18.95 -4.80
CA THR A 414 -1.29 -18.33 -5.70
C THR A 414 -2.42 -19.31 -6.06
N LEU A 415 -2.09 -20.54 -6.47
CA LEU A 415 -3.10 -21.54 -6.82
C LEU A 415 -3.95 -21.98 -5.62
N ALA A 416 -3.36 -22.06 -4.43
CA ALA A 416 -4.08 -22.39 -3.20
C ALA A 416 -5.05 -21.26 -2.80
N GLU A 417 -4.64 -20.00 -2.91
CA GLU A 417 -5.49 -18.84 -2.65
C GLU A 417 -6.67 -18.78 -3.63
N MET A 418 -6.43 -18.96 -4.92
CA MET A 418 -7.47 -19.04 -5.95
C MET A 418 -8.47 -20.17 -5.67
N ALA A 419 -7.97 -21.32 -5.23
CA ALA A 419 -8.77 -22.49 -4.88
C ALA A 419 -9.60 -22.27 -3.60
N LEU A 420 -9.02 -21.66 -2.57
CA LEU A 420 -9.72 -21.32 -1.32
C LEU A 420 -10.80 -20.26 -1.55
N ALA A 421 -10.51 -19.24 -2.36
CA ALA A 421 -11.45 -18.15 -2.67
C ALA A 421 -12.62 -18.64 -3.53
N GLY A 422 -12.37 -19.56 -4.47
CA GLY A 422 -13.42 -20.17 -5.29
C GLY A 422 -14.15 -21.34 -4.64
N ASP A 423 -13.58 -21.91 -3.58
CA ASP A 423 -13.91 -23.26 -3.11
C ASP A 423 -13.91 -24.26 -4.29
N VAL A 424 -12.91 -24.21 -5.18
CA VAL A 424 -12.77 -25.12 -6.32
C VAL A 424 -11.37 -25.71 -6.29
N GLY A 425 -11.25 -27.02 -6.43
CA GLY A 425 -9.94 -27.65 -6.40
C GLY A 425 -9.15 -27.41 -7.68
N VAL A 426 -7.87 -27.75 -7.60
CA VAL A 426 -6.90 -27.54 -8.68
C VAL A 426 -5.97 -28.74 -8.77
N GLU A 427 -5.65 -29.13 -10.00
CA GLU A 427 -4.64 -30.14 -10.31
C GLU A 427 -3.64 -29.57 -11.30
N VAL A 428 -2.38 -29.48 -10.88
CA VAL A 428 -1.27 -28.94 -11.67
C VAL A 428 -0.10 -29.92 -11.73
N GLY A 429 0.85 -29.66 -12.62
CA GLY A 429 2.07 -30.44 -12.72
C GLY A 429 3.21 -29.67 -13.37
N VAL A 430 4.38 -30.29 -13.38
CA VAL A 430 5.63 -29.73 -13.93
C VAL A 430 5.96 -30.30 -15.31
N ALA A 431 4.98 -30.84 -16.03
CA ALA A 431 5.25 -31.54 -17.29
C ALA A 431 5.87 -30.58 -18.32
N GLY A 432 7.11 -30.88 -18.74
CA GLY A 432 7.82 -30.12 -19.77
C GLY A 432 8.68 -28.95 -19.28
N THR A 433 8.82 -28.74 -17.97
CA THR A 433 9.78 -27.77 -17.42
C THR A 433 11.11 -28.44 -17.05
N THR A 434 12.21 -27.67 -17.14
CA THR A 434 13.55 -28.07 -16.65
C THR A 434 13.83 -27.56 -15.24
N VAL A 435 12.95 -26.74 -14.69
CA VAL A 435 13.07 -26.20 -13.33
C VAL A 435 12.67 -27.28 -12.33
N GLU A 436 13.44 -27.46 -11.27
CA GLU A 436 13.08 -28.40 -10.20
C GLU A 436 11.75 -28.00 -9.52
N ALA A 437 11.04 -28.98 -8.95
CA ALA A 437 9.69 -28.77 -8.44
C ALA A 437 9.58 -27.66 -7.39
N VAL A 438 10.48 -27.63 -6.39
CA VAL A 438 10.46 -26.60 -5.33
C VAL A 438 10.65 -25.20 -5.91
N PRO A 439 11.75 -24.88 -6.64
CA PRO A 439 11.89 -23.58 -7.29
C PRO A 439 10.74 -23.25 -8.25
N PHE A 440 10.19 -24.22 -8.98
CA PHE A 440 9.07 -23.97 -9.90
C PHE A 440 7.81 -23.50 -9.16
N PHE A 441 7.48 -24.13 -8.03
CA PHE A 441 6.26 -23.86 -7.29
C PHE A 441 6.37 -22.73 -6.27
N PHE A 442 7.55 -22.56 -5.66
CA PHE A 442 7.76 -21.60 -4.57
C PHE A 442 8.70 -20.46 -4.92
N GLY A 443 9.30 -20.47 -6.12
CA GLY A 443 10.09 -19.36 -6.60
C GLY A 443 9.22 -18.11 -6.77
N GLU A 444 9.75 -16.97 -6.36
CA GLU A 444 9.10 -15.65 -6.37
C GLU A 444 9.56 -14.85 -7.60
N ASP A 445 9.56 -15.49 -8.78
CA ASP A 445 9.85 -14.81 -10.05
C ASP A 445 8.76 -13.76 -10.36
N GLN A 446 9.20 -12.63 -10.91
CA GLN A 446 8.36 -11.44 -11.15
C GLN A 446 7.70 -11.48 -12.55
N ALA A 447 6.77 -10.55 -12.81
CA ALA A 447 6.02 -10.43 -14.06
C ALA A 447 5.15 -11.64 -14.41
N ARG A 448 4.58 -12.30 -13.40
CA ARG A 448 3.79 -13.52 -13.58
C ARG A 448 2.32 -13.35 -13.17
N TYR A 449 1.46 -14.02 -13.92
CA TYR A 449 0.01 -14.07 -13.69
C TYR A 449 -0.51 -15.49 -13.92
N VAL A 450 -1.43 -15.93 -13.09
CA VAL A 450 -2.24 -17.13 -13.32
C VAL A 450 -3.59 -16.70 -13.85
N ILE A 451 -4.01 -17.28 -14.97
CA ILE A 451 -5.36 -17.12 -15.51
C ILE A 451 -6.06 -18.48 -15.59
N ALA A 452 -7.38 -18.49 -15.37
CA ALA A 452 -8.21 -19.67 -15.59
C ALA A 452 -9.42 -19.34 -16.47
N ALA A 453 -9.67 -20.18 -17.46
CA ALA A 453 -10.80 -20.07 -18.36
C ALA A 453 -11.14 -21.42 -19.00
N ALA A 454 -12.24 -21.47 -19.77
CA ALA A 454 -12.57 -22.66 -20.54
C ALA A 454 -11.41 -23.05 -21.47
N PRO A 455 -11.13 -24.36 -21.68
CA PRO A 455 -9.99 -24.82 -22.48
C PRO A 455 -9.92 -24.16 -23.87
N GLU A 456 -11.04 -24.02 -24.56
CA GLU A 456 -11.09 -23.43 -25.91
C GLU A 456 -10.78 -21.93 -25.92
N VAL A 457 -10.93 -21.26 -24.79
CA VAL A 457 -10.53 -19.86 -24.59
C VAL A 457 -9.03 -19.78 -24.34
N ILE A 458 -8.49 -20.66 -23.49
CA ILE A 458 -7.05 -20.76 -23.23
C ILE A 458 -6.27 -21.09 -24.50
N ASP A 459 -6.73 -22.04 -25.32
CA ASP A 459 -6.08 -22.40 -26.59
C ASP A 459 -5.92 -21.19 -27.53
N LYS A 460 -6.94 -20.33 -27.59
CA LYS A 460 -6.89 -19.09 -28.39
C LYS A 460 -5.91 -18.08 -27.80
N ILE A 461 -5.93 -17.91 -26.48
CA ILE A 461 -5.00 -17.02 -25.76
C ILE A 461 -3.56 -17.49 -25.95
N GLU A 462 -3.32 -18.80 -25.92
CA GLU A 462 -2.00 -19.40 -26.12
C GLU A 462 -1.43 -19.03 -27.51
N GLY A 463 -2.22 -19.12 -28.57
CA GLY A 463 -1.81 -18.71 -29.92
C GLY A 463 -1.42 -17.23 -30.00
N GLU A 464 -2.12 -16.36 -29.27
CA GLU A 464 -1.82 -14.92 -29.19
C GLU A 464 -0.55 -14.65 -28.38
N LEU A 465 -0.34 -15.35 -27.26
CA LEU A 465 0.88 -15.26 -26.44
C LEU A 465 2.13 -15.68 -27.23
N ARG A 466 2.03 -16.76 -28.02
CA ARG A 466 3.10 -17.19 -28.94
C ARG A 466 3.43 -16.10 -29.96
N THR A 467 2.41 -15.46 -30.54
CA THR A 467 2.59 -14.36 -31.49
C THR A 467 3.23 -13.13 -30.84
N ALA A 468 2.87 -12.85 -29.59
CA ALA A 468 3.40 -11.74 -28.80
C ALA A 468 4.80 -12.01 -28.20
N ASN A 469 5.36 -13.21 -28.37
CA ASN A 469 6.60 -13.66 -27.72
C ASN A 469 6.56 -13.47 -26.19
N ILE A 470 5.43 -13.85 -25.59
CA ILE A 470 5.26 -13.88 -24.13
C ILE A 470 5.44 -15.32 -23.66
N VAL A 471 6.35 -15.55 -22.72
CA VAL A 471 6.57 -16.87 -22.11
C VAL A 471 5.31 -17.26 -21.34
N HIS A 472 4.87 -18.50 -21.51
CA HIS A 472 3.68 -19.03 -20.84
C HIS A 472 3.74 -20.55 -20.76
N ALA A 473 2.90 -21.12 -19.88
CA ALA A 473 2.72 -22.55 -19.75
C ALA A 473 1.28 -22.88 -19.34
N ILE A 474 0.66 -23.87 -19.98
CA ILE A 474 -0.56 -24.48 -19.47
C ILE A 474 -0.13 -25.46 -18.37
N ILE A 475 -0.45 -25.14 -17.12
CA ILE A 475 0.10 -25.83 -15.94
C ILE A 475 -0.86 -26.85 -15.33
N GLY A 476 -2.12 -26.85 -15.74
CA GLY A 476 -3.11 -27.77 -15.21
C GLY A 476 -4.54 -27.32 -15.45
N LYS A 477 -5.42 -27.74 -14.54
CA LYS A 477 -6.86 -27.49 -14.61
C LYS A 477 -7.49 -27.40 -13.23
N THR A 478 -8.62 -26.73 -13.17
CA THR A 478 -9.53 -26.79 -12.01
C THR A 478 -10.29 -28.11 -12.00
N VAL A 479 -10.57 -28.65 -10.80
CA VAL A 479 -11.21 -29.96 -10.61
C VAL A 479 -12.35 -29.89 -9.58
N ALA A 480 -13.28 -30.83 -9.67
CA ALA A 480 -14.42 -30.90 -8.76
C ALA A 480 -14.04 -31.37 -7.35
N ALA A 481 -12.97 -32.17 -7.23
CA ALA A 481 -12.43 -32.58 -5.93
C ALA A 481 -11.92 -31.34 -5.19
N LYS A 482 -12.28 -31.16 -3.92
CA LYS A 482 -11.91 -29.98 -3.10
C LYS A 482 -10.49 -30.12 -2.55
N VAL A 483 -9.51 -30.18 -3.44
CA VAL A 483 -8.09 -30.37 -3.12
C VAL A 483 -7.21 -29.43 -3.94
N VAL A 484 -6.06 -29.07 -3.40
CA VAL A 484 -4.90 -28.64 -4.19
C VAL A 484 -4.06 -29.88 -4.45
N ARG A 485 -3.86 -30.24 -5.72
CA ARG A 485 -3.09 -31.41 -6.15
C ARG A 485 -1.93 -31.00 -7.05
N VAL A 486 -0.74 -31.50 -6.71
CA VAL A 486 0.43 -31.45 -7.59
C VAL A 486 0.72 -32.87 -8.06
N THR A 487 0.64 -33.08 -9.37
CA THR A 487 0.86 -34.37 -10.02
C THR A 487 2.20 -34.94 -9.57
N THR A 488 2.21 -36.20 -9.14
CA THR A 488 3.35 -36.95 -8.56
C THR A 488 3.93 -36.44 -7.23
N GLU A 489 3.49 -35.30 -6.69
CA GLU A 489 4.06 -34.69 -5.48
C GLU A 489 3.09 -34.70 -4.27
N GLY A 490 1.79 -34.88 -4.51
CA GLY A 490 0.78 -35.06 -3.45
C GLY A 490 -0.46 -34.19 -3.61
N GLU A 491 -1.36 -34.27 -2.63
CA GLU A 491 -2.55 -33.43 -2.56
C GLU A 491 -2.86 -33.00 -1.13
N MET A 492 -3.55 -31.87 -1.00
CA MET A 492 -4.06 -31.36 0.27
C MET A 492 -5.53 -30.94 0.16
N PRO A 493 -6.41 -31.39 1.08
CA PRO A 493 -7.79 -30.93 1.13
C PRO A 493 -7.90 -29.41 1.36
N LEU A 494 -8.81 -28.74 0.65
CA LEU A 494 -9.09 -27.31 0.86
C LEU A 494 -9.57 -27.02 2.28
N SER A 495 -10.27 -27.96 2.93
CA SER A 495 -10.69 -27.81 4.32
C SER A 495 -9.50 -27.72 5.29
N GLU A 496 -8.42 -28.47 5.02
CA GLU A 496 -7.21 -28.45 5.84
C GLU A 496 -6.43 -27.15 5.61
N LEU A 497 -6.22 -26.76 4.35
CA LEU A 497 -5.61 -25.48 4.01
C LEU A 497 -6.37 -24.30 4.61
N ARG A 498 -7.71 -24.31 4.52
CA ARG A 498 -8.56 -23.25 5.08
C ARG A 498 -8.39 -23.13 6.58
N ALA A 499 -8.36 -24.24 7.30
CA ALA A 499 -8.19 -24.25 8.75
C ALA A 499 -6.85 -23.63 9.18
N VAL A 500 -5.78 -23.89 8.43
CA VAL A 500 -4.45 -23.33 8.70
C VAL A 500 -4.39 -21.85 8.32
N HIS A 501 -4.83 -21.51 7.10
CA HIS A 501 -4.79 -20.18 6.53
C HIS A 501 -5.64 -19.16 7.30
N GLU A 502 -6.88 -19.51 7.64
CA GLU A 502 -7.79 -18.64 8.40
C GLU A 502 -7.57 -18.74 9.92
N GLY A 503 -6.80 -19.73 10.39
CA GLY A 503 -6.65 -20.03 11.81
C GLY A 503 -5.53 -19.28 12.53
N TRP A 504 -4.50 -18.77 11.84
CA TRP A 504 -3.35 -18.13 12.50
C TRP A 504 -3.73 -16.83 13.22
N PHE A 505 -4.30 -15.86 12.50
CA PHE A 505 -4.56 -14.51 13.01
C PHE A 505 -5.53 -14.48 14.21
N PRO A 506 -6.67 -15.21 14.18
CA PRO A 506 -7.56 -15.26 15.34
C PRO A 506 -6.93 -15.89 16.58
N ARG A 507 -6.05 -16.89 16.43
CA ARG A 507 -5.33 -17.51 17.55
C ARG A 507 -4.33 -16.52 18.16
N TYR A 508 -3.64 -15.77 17.31
CA TYR A 508 -2.67 -14.76 17.73
C TYR A 508 -3.34 -13.67 18.56
N MET A 509 -4.46 -13.15 18.08
CA MET A 509 -5.20 -12.11 18.78
C MET A 509 -5.85 -12.58 20.09
N ARG A 510 -6.00 -13.91 20.30
CA ARG A 510 -6.42 -14.51 21.57
C ARG A 510 -5.28 -14.82 22.52
N GLY A 511 -4.03 -14.58 22.13
CA GLY A 511 -2.85 -14.90 22.92
C GLY A 511 -2.60 -16.40 23.06
N GLU A 512 -3.07 -17.20 22.11
CA GLU A 512 -2.75 -18.64 22.08
C GLU A 512 -1.29 -18.87 21.71
N GLU A 513 -0.70 -19.97 22.20
CA GLU A 513 0.63 -20.39 21.77
C GLU A 513 0.58 -20.78 20.29
N ILE A 514 1.34 -20.07 19.46
CA ILE A 514 1.44 -20.32 18.03
C ILE A 514 2.86 -20.81 17.76
N PRO A 515 3.05 -21.80 16.86
CA PRO A 515 4.38 -22.19 16.44
C PRO A 515 5.17 -20.95 16.01
N GLN A 516 6.35 -20.76 16.59
CA GLN A 516 7.26 -19.73 16.13
C GLN A 516 7.62 -20.04 14.67
N THR A 517 7.34 -19.08 13.80
CA THR A 517 7.98 -19.01 12.48
C THR A 517 9.35 -18.36 12.64
N ASN A 518 10.26 -18.64 11.71
CA ASN A 518 11.62 -18.10 11.76
C ASN A 518 11.66 -16.60 11.52
#